data_AF-A0A9W3EIQ8-F1
#
_entry.id   AF-A0A9W3EIQ8-F1
#
_cell.length_a   1.000
_cell.length_b   1.000
_cell.length_c   1.000
_cell.angle_alpha   90.00
_cell.angle_beta   90.00
_cell.angle_gamma   90.00
#
_symmetry.space_group_name_H-M   'P 1'
#
loop_
_entity.id
_entity.type
_entity.pdbx_description
1 polymer ?
#
loop_
_entity_poly.entity_id
_entity_poly.type
_entity_poly.pdbx_seq_one_letter_code
_entity_poly.pdbx_strand_id
1 'polypeptide(L)'
;MASKKFAVKCGDFAVLVDLHISPQGSSRDTSWFSEQKKEEVCLLLKETITSRVKEYLEVRKQHRPSNTEFTRSSPLSLKGYGFQITAYFLKRGVRLRCLGGSRNAELRIFPERFVVCVSQLVFSRDLLPSQSEELCEQN
;
A
#
# COMPACT_ATOMS: atom_id res chain seq x y z
N MET A 1 -7.57 -1.88 15.07
CA MET A 1 -6.79 -2.06 13.83
C MET A 1 -6.01 -3.35 13.96
N ALA A 2 -6.24 -4.31 13.05
CA ALA A 2 -5.37 -5.48 12.94
C ALA A 2 -4.15 -5.12 12.08
N SER A 3 -2.99 -5.67 12.40
CA SER A 3 -1.77 -5.47 11.61
C SER A 3 -1.17 -6.81 11.21
N LYS A 4 -0.76 -6.93 9.95
CA LYS A 4 -0.05 -8.08 9.40
C LYS A 4 1.24 -7.58 8.77
N LYS A 5 2.33 -8.32 8.93
CA LYS A 5 3.63 -7.99 8.35
C LYS A 5 4.09 -9.12 7.46
N PHE A 6 4.56 -8.79 6.26
CA PHE A 6 5.12 -9.76 5.33
C PHE A 6 6.17 -9.11 4.44
N ALA A 7 6.89 -9.92 3.67
CA ALA A 7 7.90 -9.45 2.72
C ALA A 7 7.47 -9.81 1.30
N VAL A 8 7.61 -8.86 0.38
CA VAL A 8 7.44 -9.07 -1.05
C VAL A 8 8.82 -9.07 -1.70
N LYS A 9 9.15 -10.13 -2.42
CA LYS A 9 10.37 -10.20 -3.22
C LYS A 9 10.21 -9.42 -4.51
N CYS A 10 11.11 -8.49 -4.78
CA CYS A 10 11.19 -7.70 -6.00
C CYS A 10 12.65 -7.66 -6.47
N GLY A 11 13.00 -8.51 -7.44
CA GLY A 11 14.40 -8.72 -7.85
C GLY A 11 15.26 -9.21 -6.69
N ASP A 12 16.39 -8.53 -6.47
CA ASP A 12 17.31 -8.78 -5.37
C ASP A 12 16.87 -8.14 -4.05
N PHE A 13 15.69 -7.52 -4.01
CA PHE A 13 15.18 -6.85 -2.81
C PHE A 13 14.02 -7.61 -2.14
N ALA A 14 14.03 -7.65 -0.81
CA ALA A 14 12.84 -7.87 0.01
C ALA A 14 12.27 -6.52 0.43
N VAL A 15 11.05 -6.24 0.01
CA VAL A 15 10.27 -5.07 0.44
C VAL A 15 9.39 -5.49 1.60
N LEU A 16 9.60 -4.87 2.76
CA LEU A 16 8.81 -5.13 3.96
C LEU A 16 7.47 -4.39 3.85
N VAL A 17 6.37 -5.11 3.99
CA VAL A 17 5.02 -4.57 3.92
C VAL A 17 4.40 -4.61 5.31
N ASP A 18 4.00 -3.44 5.80
CA ASP A 18 3.23 -3.26 7.02
C ASP A 18 1.75 -3.02 6.63
N LEU A 19 0.94 -4.07 6.68
CA LEU A 19 -0.48 -4.04 6.31
C LEU A 19 -1.34 -3.74 7.54
N HIS A 20 -2.10 -2.66 7.47
CA HIS A 20 -3.05 -2.20 8.47
C HIS A 20 -4.48 -2.37 7.96
N ILE A 21 -5.27 -3.16 8.69
CA ILE A 21 -6.67 -3.43 8.37
C ILE A 21 -7.53 -2.62 9.35
N SER A 22 -8.28 -1.67 8.80
CA SER A 22 -9.25 -0.89 9.55
C SER A 22 -10.50 -1.75 9.82
N PRO A 23 -10.99 -1.75 11.06
CA PRO A 23 -12.19 -2.51 11.41
C PRO A 23 -13.46 -1.85 10.83
N GLN A 24 -14.54 -2.62 10.72
CA GLN A 24 -15.84 -2.13 10.26
C GLN A 24 -16.66 -1.54 11.44
N GLY A 25 -16.93 -0.24 11.40
CA GLY A 25 -17.74 0.45 12.41
C GLY A 25 -17.09 0.49 13.81
N SER A 26 -17.91 0.42 14.86
CA SER A 26 -17.46 0.38 16.27
C SER A 26 -16.95 -0.99 16.70
N SER A 27 -17.26 -2.04 15.94
CA SER A 27 -16.72 -3.37 16.17
C SER A 27 -15.21 -3.38 15.86
N ARG A 28 -14.41 -4.20 16.55
CA ARG A 28 -13.00 -4.43 16.19
C ARG A 28 -12.85 -5.49 15.09
N ASP A 29 -13.94 -5.84 14.40
CA ASP A 29 -13.94 -6.96 13.48
C ASP A 29 -13.16 -6.65 12.20
N THR A 30 -12.24 -7.55 11.87
CA THR A 30 -11.43 -7.54 10.64
C THR A 30 -11.59 -8.85 9.85
N SER A 31 -12.59 -9.68 10.20
CA SER A 31 -12.91 -10.95 9.54
C SER A 31 -13.24 -10.76 8.05
N TRP A 32 -13.75 -9.59 7.68
CA TRP A 32 -14.02 -9.20 6.30
C TRP A 32 -12.78 -9.25 5.40
N PHE A 33 -11.58 -9.18 5.97
CA PHE A 33 -10.30 -9.21 5.24
C PHE A 33 -9.72 -10.63 5.19
N SER A 34 -10.09 -11.37 4.16
CA SER A 34 -9.62 -12.73 3.89
C SER A 34 -8.21 -12.78 3.28
N GLU A 35 -7.59 -13.96 3.24
CA GLU A 35 -6.31 -14.14 2.53
C GLU A 35 -6.44 -13.90 1.02
N GLN A 36 -7.61 -14.17 0.41
CA GLN A 36 -7.87 -13.80 -0.99
C GLN A 36 -7.77 -12.29 -1.21
N LYS A 37 -8.39 -11.47 -0.34
CA LYS A 37 -8.29 -10.00 -0.45
C LYS A 37 -6.86 -9.50 -0.24
N LYS A 38 -6.08 -10.19 0.59
CA LYS A 38 -4.65 -9.89 0.76
C LYS A 38 -3.87 -10.14 -0.53
N GLU A 39 -4.16 -11.21 -1.26
CA GLU A 39 -3.55 -11.48 -2.57
C GLU A 39 -3.93 -10.41 -3.60
N GLU A 40 -5.20 -10.01 -3.66
CA GLU A 40 -5.67 -8.92 -4.53
C GLU A 40 -4.94 -7.60 -4.22
N VAL A 41 -4.83 -7.23 -2.94
CA VAL A 41 -4.05 -6.06 -2.50
C VAL A 41 -2.58 -6.20 -2.92
N CYS A 42 -1.99 -7.39 -2.78
CA CYS A 42 -0.60 -7.61 -3.18
C CYS A 42 -0.41 -7.46 -4.70
N LEU A 43 -1.37 -7.92 -5.51
CA LEU A 43 -1.35 -7.76 -6.97
C LEU A 43 -1.46 -6.29 -7.37
N LEU A 44 -2.41 -5.55 -6.79
CA LEU A 44 -2.60 -4.12 -7.06
C LEU A 44 -1.34 -3.30 -6.74
N LEU A 45 -0.60 -3.68 -5.70
CA LEU A 45 0.58 -2.94 -5.25
C LEU A 45 1.89 -3.43 -5.88
N LYS A 46 1.86 -4.51 -6.66
CA LYS A 46 3.05 -5.10 -7.28
C LYS A 46 3.76 -4.12 -8.20
N GLU A 47 3.01 -3.40 -9.03
CA GLU A 47 3.58 -2.39 -9.94
C GLU A 47 4.18 -1.22 -9.15
N THR A 48 3.48 -0.74 -8.12
CA THR A 48 3.97 0.34 -7.25
C THR A 48 5.30 -0.03 -6.59
N ILE A 49 5.41 -1.26 -6.07
CA ILE A 49 6.65 -1.78 -5.48
C ILE A 49 7.76 -1.85 -6.54
N THR A 50 7.44 -2.39 -7.71
CA THR A 50 8.42 -2.58 -8.79
C THR A 50 8.97 -1.23 -9.28
N SER A 51 8.10 -0.27 -9.53
CA SER A 51 8.47 1.09 -9.94
C SER A 51 9.34 1.77 -8.88
N ARG A 52 9.00 1.61 -7.60
CA ARG A 52 9.78 2.20 -6.51
C ARG A 52 11.17 1.60 -6.37
N VAL A 53 11.29 0.28 -6.48
CA VAL A 53 12.60 -0.41 -6.44
C VAL A 53 13.46 0.02 -7.62
N LYS A 54 12.87 0.15 -8.81
CA LYS A 54 13.57 0.63 -10.00
C LYS A 54 14.08 2.06 -9.83
N GLU A 55 13.25 2.98 -9.34
CA GLU A 55 13.65 4.36 -9.06
C GLU A 55 14.84 4.43 -8.09
N TYR A 56 14.77 3.67 -6.99
CA TYR A 56 15.87 3.58 -6.03
C TYR A 56 17.19 3.09 -6.65
N LEU A 57 17.12 2.11 -7.55
CA LEU A 57 18.29 1.60 -8.28
C LEU A 57 18.87 2.65 -9.21
N GLU A 58 18.04 3.39 -9.94
CA GLU A 58 18.50 4.45 -10.86
C GLU A 58 19.17 5.60 -10.11
N VAL A 59 18.62 6.05 -8.98
CA VAL A 59 19.26 7.09 -8.16
C VAL A 59 20.61 6.62 -7.62
N ARG A 60 20.73 5.34 -7.23
CA ARG A 60 22.02 4.77 -6.81
C ARG A 60 23.05 4.72 -7.93
N LYS A 61 22.66 4.36 -9.16
CA LYS A 61 23.57 4.32 -10.31
C LYS A 61 24.13 5.70 -10.64
N GLN A 62 23.33 6.75 -10.47
CA GLN A 62 23.74 8.12 -10.78
C GLN A 62 24.72 8.74 -9.77
N HIS A 63 25.11 8.01 -8.69
CA HIS A 63 26.08 8.43 -7.67
C HIS A 63 25.83 9.84 -7.07
N ARG A 64 24.62 10.36 -7.22
CA ARG A 64 24.24 11.70 -6.82
C ARG A 64 23.80 11.64 -5.35
N PRO A 65 24.34 12.48 -4.45
CA PRO A 65 23.76 12.64 -3.12
C PRO A 65 22.40 13.29 -3.30
N SER A 66 21.37 12.45 -3.42
CA SER A 66 20.02 12.92 -3.67
C SER A 66 19.47 13.42 -2.34
N ASN A 67 19.58 14.74 -2.12
CA ASN A 67 18.79 15.49 -1.14
C ASN A 67 17.29 15.45 -1.45
N THR A 68 16.87 14.74 -2.51
CA THR A 68 15.51 14.25 -2.61
C THR A 68 15.30 13.36 -1.40
N GLU A 69 14.77 13.96 -0.35
CA GLU A 69 13.94 13.29 0.60
C GLU A 69 13.03 12.38 -0.20
N PHE A 70 13.42 11.11 -0.34
CA PHE A 70 12.55 10.00 -0.74
C PHE A 70 11.33 9.84 0.21
N THR A 71 11.21 10.76 1.16
CA THR A 71 10.12 11.07 2.05
C THR A 71 9.04 11.79 1.23
N ARG A 72 7.83 11.21 1.18
CA ARG A 72 6.64 11.73 0.46
C ARG A 72 6.60 11.47 -1.05
N SER A 73 6.80 10.23 -1.48
CA SER A 73 5.96 9.78 -2.59
C SER A 73 4.51 9.96 -2.15
N SER A 74 3.73 10.74 -2.91
CA SER A 74 2.32 10.96 -2.63
C SER A 74 1.64 9.62 -2.37
N PRO A 75 0.86 9.50 -1.28
CA PRO A 75 0.25 8.22 -0.93
C PRO A 75 -0.61 7.74 -2.11
N LEU A 76 -0.37 6.50 -2.54
CA LEU A 76 -1.21 5.84 -3.52
C LEU A 76 -2.56 5.58 -2.86
N SER A 77 -3.62 6.22 -3.35
CA SER A 77 -4.99 5.96 -2.91
C SER A 77 -5.76 5.28 -4.02
N LEU A 78 -6.19 4.04 -3.78
CA LEU A 78 -7.04 3.27 -4.69
C LEU A 78 -8.39 3.04 -4.03
N LYS A 79 -9.47 3.22 -4.78
CA LYS A 79 -10.84 2.89 -4.36
C LYS A 79 -11.44 1.94 -5.40
N GLY A 80 -11.98 0.81 -4.95
CA GLY A 80 -12.57 -0.19 -5.83
C GLY A 80 -12.85 -1.49 -5.09
N TYR A 81 -13.64 -2.39 -5.69
CA TYR A 81 -13.88 -3.73 -5.15
C TYR A 81 -14.40 -3.78 -3.70
N GLY A 82 -15.09 -2.72 -3.26
CA GLY A 82 -15.63 -2.62 -1.89
C GLY A 82 -14.60 -2.28 -0.81
N PHE A 83 -13.42 -1.77 -1.17
CA PHE A 83 -12.44 -1.27 -0.22
C PHE A 83 -11.67 -0.06 -0.76
N GLN A 84 -11.06 0.68 0.17
CA GLN A 84 -10.12 1.74 -0.10
C GLN A 84 -8.75 1.31 0.42
N ILE A 85 -7.74 1.45 -0.44
CA ILE A 85 -6.34 1.24 -0.10
C ILE A 85 -5.66 2.60 -0.06
N THR A 86 -4.85 2.83 0.96
CA THR A 86 -3.90 3.93 1.01
C THR A 86 -2.52 3.36 1.30
N ALA A 87 -1.57 3.51 0.39
CA ALA A 87 -0.25 2.92 0.50
C ALA A 87 0.85 3.97 0.30
N TYR A 88 1.92 3.88 1.09
CA TYR A 88 3.04 4.80 1.00
C TYR A 88 4.34 4.15 1.49
N PHE A 89 5.46 4.68 1.01
CA PHE A 89 6.78 4.26 1.48
C PHE A 89 7.25 5.16 2.61
N LEU A 90 7.81 4.54 3.65
CA LEU A 90 8.38 5.22 4.80
C LEU A 90 9.84 4.81 4.97
N LYS A 91 10.74 5.78 5.05
CA LYS A 91 12.16 5.53 5.34
C LYS A 91 12.33 4.81 6.67
N ARG A 92 13.23 3.84 6.70
CA ARG A 92 13.69 3.24 7.95
C ARG A 92 14.83 4.05 8.51
N GLY A 93 14.80 4.30 9.82
CA GLY A 93 15.96 4.82 10.57
C GLY A 93 17.07 3.77 10.77
N VAL A 94 16.87 2.53 10.32
CA VAL A 94 17.82 1.42 10.49
C VAL A 94 18.04 0.67 9.18
N ARG A 95 19.32 0.35 8.88
CA ARG A 95 19.72 -0.38 7.67
C ARG A 95 19.76 -1.88 7.96
N LEU A 96 18.65 -2.58 7.71
CA LEU A 96 18.60 -4.04 7.83
C LEU A 96 19.27 -4.72 6.63
N ARG A 97 20.01 -5.81 6.88
CA ARG A 97 20.50 -6.75 5.87
C ARG A 97 19.99 -8.14 6.20
N CYS A 98 19.67 -8.96 5.19
CA CYS A 98 19.39 -10.37 5.44
C CYS A 98 20.73 -11.06 5.75
N LEU A 99 20.81 -11.79 6.86
CA LEU A 99 21.94 -12.66 7.15
C LEU A 99 21.83 -13.91 6.26
N GLY A 100 22.35 -13.83 5.03
CA GLY A 100 22.38 -14.96 4.12
C GLY A 100 23.55 -15.89 4.43
N GLY A 101 23.26 -17.10 4.93
CA GLY A 101 24.25 -18.17 5.02
C GLY A 101 24.74 -18.60 3.63
N SER A 102 26.06 -18.61 3.46
CA SER A 102 26.84 -19.17 2.35
C SER A 102 26.36 -18.95 0.89
N ARG A 103 27.15 -18.13 0.19
CA ARG A 103 27.59 -18.21 -1.21
C ARG A 103 26.70 -17.86 -2.40
N ASN A 104 25.37 -17.72 -2.38
CA ASN A 104 24.68 -17.27 -3.61
C ASN A 104 23.41 -16.44 -3.34
N ALA A 105 23.41 -15.20 -3.87
CA ALA A 105 22.35 -14.19 -3.86
C ALA A 105 21.94 -13.63 -2.47
N GLU A 106 22.70 -12.65 -1.98
CA GLU A 106 22.33 -11.86 -0.79
C GLU A 106 21.10 -11.00 -1.10
N LEU A 107 19.91 -11.50 -0.74
CA LEU A 107 18.67 -10.75 -0.88
C LEU A 107 18.71 -9.52 0.04
N ARG A 108 18.67 -8.32 -0.52
CA ARG A 108 18.84 -7.05 0.20
C ARG A 108 17.50 -6.56 0.73
N ILE A 109 17.45 -6.05 1.95
CA ILE A 109 16.19 -5.48 2.45
C ILE A 109 16.05 -4.06 1.90
N PHE A 110 14.95 -3.78 1.21
CA PHE A 110 14.67 -2.47 0.62
C PHE A 110 14.62 -1.39 1.70
N PRO A 111 15.34 -0.26 1.57
CA PRO A 111 15.56 0.71 2.66
C PRO A 111 14.28 1.29 3.26
N GLU A 112 13.18 1.30 2.51
CA GLU A 112 11.88 1.79 2.96
C GLU A 112 10.95 0.65 3.35
N ARG A 113 10.07 0.89 4.32
CA ARG A 113 8.91 0.03 4.57
C ARG A 113 7.75 0.52 3.75
N PHE A 114 6.96 -0.41 3.25
CA PHE A 114 5.77 -0.10 2.50
C PHE A 114 4.55 -0.27 3.42
N VAL A 115 3.97 0.85 3.83
CA VAL A 115 2.79 0.86 4.70
C VAL A 115 1.56 0.83 3.82
N VAL A 116 0.64 -0.08 4.11
CA VAL A 116 -0.60 -0.27 3.36
C VAL A 116 -1.75 -0.26 4.34
N CYS A 117 -2.62 0.74 4.24
CA CYS A 117 -3.86 0.82 5.00
C CYS A 117 -5.01 0.36 4.11
N VAL A 118 -5.86 -0.52 4.62
CA VAL A 118 -7.06 -0.99 3.92
C VAL A 118 -8.28 -0.77 4.81
N SER A 119 -9.29 -0.12 4.25
CA SER A 119 -10.60 0.05 4.88
C SER A 119 -11.70 -0.45 3.96
N GLN A 120 -12.68 -1.13 4.52
CA GLN A 120 -13.86 -1.55 3.78
C GLN A 120 -14.70 -0.33 3.41
N LEU A 121 -15.16 -0.26 2.16
CA LEU A 121 -16.14 0.72 1.71
C LEU A 121 -17.52 0.10 1.93
N VAL A 122 -18.34 0.75 2.74
CA VAL A 122 -19.76 0.38 2.85
C VAL A 122 -20.46 1.04 1.67
N PHE A 123 -20.97 0.24 0.73
CA PHE A 123 -21.92 0.73 -0.24
C PHE A 123 -23.25 0.92 0.47
N SER A 124 -23.56 2.14 0.90
CA SER A 124 -24.95 2.48 1.25
C SER A 124 -25.76 2.48 -0.04
N ARG A 125 -26.51 1.40 -0.28
CA ARG A 125 -27.46 1.30 -1.40
C ARG A 125 -28.73 2.14 -1.15
N ASP A 126 -28.85 2.75 0.02
CA ASP A 126 -30.07 3.41 0.50
C ASP A 126 -30.12 4.93 0.25
N LEU A 127 -29.29 5.47 -0.66
CA LEU A 127 -29.38 6.87 -1.10
C LEU A 127 -29.69 6.99 -2.60
N LEU A 128 -30.57 6.12 -3.10
CA LEU A 128 -31.25 6.36 -4.36
C LEU A 128 -32.65 6.89 -4.02
N PRO A 129 -32.88 8.21 -3.89
CA PRO A 129 -34.23 8.72 -3.99
C PRO A 129 -34.62 8.60 -5.47
N SER A 130 -35.37 7.55 -5.75
CA SER A 130 -36.24 7.47 -6.90
C SER A 130 -37.26 8.61 -6.86
N GLN A 131 -37.33 9.37 -7.96
CA GLN A 131 -38.43 10.27 -8.39
C GLN A 131 -38.62 11.56 -7.58
N SER A 132 -38.50 12.72 -8.23
CA SER A 132 -39.57 13.40 -8.98
C SER A 132 -39.10 14.79 -9.41
N GLU A 133 -39.41 15.18 -10.65
CA GLU A 133 -39.42 16.57 -11.10
C GLU A 133 -40.35 17.41 -10.21
N GLU A 134 -39.93 18.59 -9.77
CA GLU A 134 -40.81 19.78 -9.67
C GLU A 134 -39.98 21.08 -9.47
N LEU A 135 -40.00 21.90 -10.53
CA LEU A 135 -39.98 23.36 -10.61
C LEU A 135 -39.13 24.19 -9.62
N CYS A 136 -38.14 24.89 -10.18
CA CYS A 136 -37.89 26.32 -9.92
C CYS A 136 -37.30 26.96 -11.20
N GLU A 137 -38.17 27.30 -12.15
CA GLU A 137 -37.92 28.46 -13.01
C GLU A 137 -38.33 29.70 -12.21
N GLN A 138 -37.36 30.58 -11.99
CA GLN A 138 -37.51 31.83 -11.27
C GLN A 138 -37.22 32.95 -12.28
N ASN A 139 -38.29 33.52 -12.85
CA ASN A 139 -38.44 34.95 -13.20
C ASN A 139 -39.89 35.25 -13.59
#